data_AF-A0A850PWE0-F1
#
_entry.id   AF-A0A850PWE0-F1
#
_cell.length_a   1.000
_cell.length_b   1.000
_cell.length_c   1.000
_cell.angle_alpha   90.00
_cell.angle_beta   90.00
_cell.angle_gamma   90.00
#
_symmetry.space_group_name_H-M   'P 1'
#
loop_
_entity.id
_entity.type
_entity.pdbx_description
1 polymer ?
#
loop_
_entity_poly.entity_id
_entity_poly.type
_entity_poly.pdbx_seq_one_letter_code
_entity_poly.pdbx_strand_id
1 'polypeptide(L)'
;MTTTVVLAGMFALGLAILALPALGYLRITTATFLFAAVVAPFPIIVWSPEIPSVTGIAHNSLSVTTYTLTLCFLTLGLVRQWKRNAWLMAYGLAITAYLLIGLLTVWSGAEAQWAGAIHWMFALLALVAGYQFGWQLTPYFYRQVIGLLLGLFAINGLLCIAQLAGLPVSLFPAQYIDNIADGRPIGSFSHPSTLGKFVLISLILVLPALRSSDYVSRRLAWACVGLAVPLVALTLARANLTAVGIAILLWLVFESNSWTRKPLRVALLLLVFALSAPIISATLERFSTDPGGGDRGRIYRAGLEQIQSNFWAGTGPNFYVEIVGQWDQMTAWGYPLHNSFLYPVAELGIIGGVLFMLPVFVVGAIAVVDCVGSTSPSPWSKAYLVTFPGMMIIAMTGWGMLIGSTLCLWFFAIGLCAGGITQRNSGLFPSTDSVSPSVGQSLPRFVSGQHH
;
A
#
# COMPACT_ATOMS: atom_id res chain seq x y z
N MET A 1 7.96 -26.91 -7.94
CA MET A 1 6.89 -25.90 -7.71
C MET A 1 7.23 -24.55 -8.36
N THR A 2 8.48 -24.09 -8.29
CA THR A 2 8.99 -22.88 -8.98
C THR A 2 8.66 -22.84 -10.48
N THR A 3 8.87 -23.93 -11.22
CA THR A 3 8.61 -23.96 -12.67
C THR A 3 7.13 -23.77 -13.02
N THR A 4 6.21 -24.43 -12.30
CA THR A 4 4.76 -24.32 -12.54
C THR A 4 4.24 -22.92 -12.25
N VAL A 5 4.76 -22.28 -11.21
CA VAL A 5 4.39 -20.92 -10.82
C VAL A 5 4.94 -19.89 -11.80
N VAL A 6 6.18 -20.07 -12.27
CA VAL A 6 6.78 -19.24 -13.32
C VAL A 6 5.98 -19.38 -14.62
N LEU A 7 5.61 -20.60 -15.01
CA LEU A 7 4.79 -20.85 -16.20
C LEU A 7 3.40 -20.21 -16.08
N ALA A 8 2.76 -20.27 -14.91
CA ALA A 8 1.48 -19.60 -14.67
C ALA A 8 1.62 -18.07 -14.75
N GLY A 9 2.72 -17.50 -14.22
CA GLY A 9 3.02 -16.07 -14.33
C GLY A 9 3.27 -15.64 -15.78
N MET A 10 4.03 -16.42 -16.54
CA MET A 10 4.27 -16.20 -17.97
C MET A 10 2.97 -16.33 -18.79
N PHE A 11 2.10 -17.28 -18.45
CA PHE A 11 0.80 -17.44 -19.08
C PHE A 11 -0.13 -16.25 -18.81
N ALA A 12 -0.20 -15.78 -17.55
CA ALA A 12 -0.95 -14.58 -17.20
C ALA A 12 -0.41 -13.33 -17.91
N LEU A 13 0.91 -13.21 -18.04
CA LEU A 13 1.54 -12.15 -18.83
C LEU A 13 1.20 -12.26 -20.32
N GLY A 14 1.18 -13.47 -20.88
CA GLY A 14 0.76 -13.73 -22.26
C GLY A 14 -0.69 -13.33 -22.51
N LEU A 15 -1.61 -13.70 -21.61
CA LEU A 15 -3.02 -13.29 -21.68
C LEU A 15 -3.19 -11.77 -21.56
N ALA A 16 -2.40 -11.14 -20.69
CA ALA A 16 -2.37 -9.68 -20.56
C ALA A 16 -1.94 -9.01 -21.87
N ILE A 17 -0.89 -9.51 -22.53
CA ILE A 17 -0.43 -9.00 -23.82
C ILE A 17 -1.52 -9.16 -24.89
N LEU A 18 -2.18 -10.31 -24.96
CA LEU A 18 -3.24 -10.58 -25.94
C LEU A 18 -4.47 -9.68 -25.74
N ALA A 19 -4.77 -9.29 -24.50
CA ALA A 19 -5.90 -8.41 -24.19
C ALA A 19 -5.61 -6.92 -24.45
N LEU A 20 -4.35 -6.51 -24.72
CA LEU A 20 -3.93 -5.10 -24.87
C LEU A 20 -4.78 -4.29 -25.85
N PRO A 21 -5.12 -4.80 -27.06
CA PRO A 21 -5.94 -4.06 -28.01
C PRO A 21 -7.36 -3.78 -27.50
N ALA A 22 -7.90 -4.68 -26.66
CA ALA A 22 -9.28 -4.61 -26.20
C ALA A 22 -9.47 -3.76 -24.94
N LEU A 23 -8.54 -3.85 -23.98
CA LEU A 23 -8.70 -3.20 -22.67
C LEU A 23 -7.92 -1.90 -22.53
N GLY A 24 -6.91 -1.69 -23.39
CA GLY A 24 -6.00 -0.55 -23.35
C GLY A 24 -4.82 -0.77 -22.40
N TYR A 25 -3.67 -0.24 -22.80
CA TYR A 25 -2.37 -0.46 -22.15
C TYR A 25 -2.36 -0.22 -20.63
N LEU A 26 -2.86 0.94 -20.20
CA LEU A 26 -2.84 1.35 -18.80
C LEU A 26 -3.64 0.40 -17.90
N ARG A 27 -4.75 -0.13 -18.44
CA ARG A 27 -5.64 -1.01 -17.68
C ARG A 27 -4.99 -2.36 -17.41
N ILE A 28 -4.40 -2.92 -18.45
CA ILE A 28 -3.71 -4.20 -18.37
C ILE A 28 -2.48 -4.10 -17.49
N THR A 29 -1.59 -3.15 -17.76
CA THR A 29 -0.35 -3.02 -16.99
C THR A 29 -0.61 -2.74 -15.51
N THR A 30 -1.64 -1.97 -15.17
CA THR A 30 -2.05 -1.80 -13.76
C THR A 30 -2.60 -3.10 -13.17
N ALA A 31 -3.48 -3.79 -13.89
CA ALA A 31 -4.04 -5.04 -13.41
C ALA A 31 -2.96 -6.11 -13.20
N THR A 32 -2.03 -6.23 -14.14
CA THR A 32 -0.89 -7.13 -14.06
C THR A 32 0.05 -6.73 -12.92
N PHE A 33 0.32 -5.43 -12.71
CA PHE A 33 1.13 -4.97 -11.58
C PHE A 33 0.49 -5.31 -10.23
N LEU A 34 -0.79 -4.97 -10.03
CA LEU A 34 -1.50 -5.27 -8.77
C LEU A 34 -1.58 -6.78 -8.52
N PHE A 35 -1.83 -7.59 -9.56
CA PHE A 35 -1.84 -9.03 -9.46
C PHE A 35 -0.44 -9.59 -9.13
N ALA A 36 0.60 -9.15 -9.84
CA ALA A 36 1.98 -9.58 -9.62
C ALA A 36 2.48 -9.20 -8.22
N ALA A 37 2.13 -8.01 -7.73
CA ALA A 37 2.53 -7.53 -6.42
C ALA A 37 1.89 -8.34 -5.26
N VAL A 38 0.75 -8.98 -5.49
CA VAL A 38 -0.06 -9.64 -4.44
C VAL A 38 0.00 -11.14 -4.53
N VAL A 39 -0.32 -11.70 -5.70
CA VAL A 39 -0.47 -13.15 -5.89
C VAL A 39 0.85 -13.78 -6.32
N ALA A 40 1.66 -13.04 -7.07
CA ALA A 40 2.83 -13.62 -7.71
C ALA A 40 4.11 -12.80 -7.55
N PRO A 41 4.52 -12.34 -6.36
CA PRO A 41 5.69 -11.46 -6.18
C PRO A 41 7.01 -12.23 -6.26
N PHE A 42 7.17 -13.07 -7.28
CA PHE A 42 8.30 -13.99 -7.42
C PHE A 42 9.49 -13.33 -8.11
N PRO A 43 10.73 -13.71 -7.73
CA PRO A 43 11.90 -13.42 -8.54
C PRO A 43 11.83 -14.21 -9.86
N ILE A 44 12.07 -13.51 -10.97
CA ILE A 44 12.25 -14.06 -12.32
C ILE A 44 13.73 -14.35 -12.55
N ILE A 45 14.59 -13.40 -12.17
CA ILE A 45 16.04 -13.49 -12.29
C ILE A 45 16.64 -13.12 -10.94
N VAL A 46 17.54 -13.97 -10.44
CA VAL A 46 18.38 -13.71 -9.25
C VAL A 46 19.81 -13.90 -9.70
N TRP A 47 20.64 -12.86 -9.58
CA TRP A 47 21.99 -12.88 -10.12
C TRP A 47 22.92 -13.84 -9.37
N SER A 48 22.80 -13.94 -8.05
CA SER A 48 23.60 -14.83 -7.21
C SER A 48 22.71 -15.60 -6.22
N PRO A 49 22.22 -16.81 -6.58
CA PRO A 49 21.29 -17.57 -5.76
C PRO A 49 21.93 -18.25 -4.54
N GLU A 50 23.26 -18.29 -4.47
CA GLU A 50 24.01 -19.03 -3.44
C GLU A 50 24.17 -18.26 -2.12
N ILE A 51 23.96 -16.94 -2.14
CA ILE A 51 24.02 -16.13 -0.92
C ILE A 51 22.69 -16.32 -0.18
N PRO A 52 22.68 -16.87 1.05
CA PRO A 52 21.47 -16.98 1.85
C PRO A 52 20.76 -15.63 1.85
N SER A 53 19.43 -15.63 1.74
CA SER A 53 18.65 -14.39 1.82
C SER A 53 18.87 -13.77 3.20
N VAL A 54 19.86 -12.88 3.33
CA VAL A 54 19.97 -12.03 4.50
C VAL A 54 18.74 -11.14 4.49
N THR A 55 18.24 -10.89 5.67
CA THR A 55 17.07 -10.08 5.93
C THR A 55 17.40 -8.61 5.67
N GLY A 56 16.86 -8.05 4.61
CA GLY A 56 16.96 -6.64 4.29
C GLY A 56 15.69 -6.19 3.57
N ILE A 57 15.63 -4.93 3.15
CA ILE A 57 14.49 -4.40 2.38
C ILE A 57 14.33 -5.11 1.01
N ALA A 58 15.42 -5.70 0.49
CA ALA A 58 15.51 -6.39 -0.78
C ALA A 58 16.42 -7.64 -0.69
N HIS A 59 16.50 -8.40 -1.77
CA HIS A 59 17.48 -9.49 -1.89
C HIS A 59 18.93 -8.94 -1.88
N ASN A 60 19.88 -9.72 -1.38
CA ASN A 60 21.31 -9.35 -1.37
C ASN A 60 21.95 -9.27 -2.75
N SER A 61 21.35 -9.93 -3.72
CA SER A 61 21.76 -9.86 -5.12
C SER A 61 20.76 -9.06 -5.92
N LEU A 62 21.19 -8.55 -7.07
CA LEU A 62 20.28 -7.98 -8.05
C LEU A 62 19.20 -9.00 -8.43
N SER A 63 17.94 -8.60 -8.27
CA SER A 63 16.80 -9.46 -8.59
C SER A 63 15.77 -8.71 -9.42
N VAL A 64 15.32 -9.33 -10.50
CA VAL A 64 14.15 -8.88 -11.26
C VAL A 64 12.98 -9.73 -10.80
N THR A 65 11.96 -9.09 -10.25
CA THR A 65 10.71 -9.74 -9.86
C THR A 65 9.60 -9.46 -10.87
N THR A 66 8.53 -10.24 -10.82
CA THR A 66 7.31 -10.02 -11.61
C THR A 66 6.71 -8.62 -11.42
N TYR A 67 6.66 -8.12 -10.19
CA TYR A 67 6.08 -6.80 -9.90
C TYR A 67 7.00 -5.66 -10.35
N THR A 68 8.33 -5.82 -10.25
CA THR A 68 9.26 -4.81 -10.79
C THR A 68 9.20 -4.75 -12.31
N LEU A 69 9.10 -5.90 -12.99
CA LEU A 69 9.01 -5.96 -14.45
C LEU A 69 7.73 -5.31 -14.96
N THR A 70 6.58 -5.65 -14.35
CA THR A 70 5.29 -5.07 -14.72
C THR A 70 5.21 -3.59 -14.41
N LEU A 71 5.86 -3.13 -13.34
CA LEU A 71 5.99 -1.72 -13.02
C LEU A 71 6.87 -0.96 -14.04
N CYS A 72 7.97 -1.56 -14.52
CA CYS A 72 8.74 -1.00 -15.63
C CYS A 72 7.88 -0.79 -16.87
N PHE A 73 7.09 -1.81 -17.27
CA PHE A 73 6.17 -1.64 -18.39
C PHE A 73 5.16 -0.51 -18.11
N LEU A 74 4.44 -0.58 -16.99
CA LEU A 74 3.48 0.45 -16.60
C LEU A 74 4.07 1.87 -16.71
N THR A 75 5.28 2.08 -16.19
CA THR A 75 5.95 3.38 -16.26
C THR A 75 6.40 3.77 -17.66
N LEU A 76 6.91 2.84 -18.48
CA LEU A 76 7.29 3.09 -19.87
C LEU A 76 6.13 3.62 -20.72
N GLY A 77 4.93 3.04 -20.58
CA GLY A 77 3.74 3.56 -21.27
C GLY A 77 3.28 4.94 -20.79
N LEU A 78 3.74 5.38 -19.61
CA LEU A 78 3.45 6.68 -19.02
C LEU A 78 4.53 7.73 -19.27
N VAL A 79 5.68 7.38 -19.87
CA VAL A 79 6.82 8.29 -20.08
C VAL A 79 6.43 9.57 -20.83
N ARG A 80 5.53 9.48 -21.82
CA ARG A 80 5.07 10.66 -22.58
C ARG A 80 4.40 11.72 -21.69
N GLN A 81 3.86 11.30 -20.55
CA GLN A 81 3.14 12.16 -19.61
C GLN A 81 4.03 12.65 -18.46
N TRP A 82 5.25 12.14 -18.32
CA TRP A 82 6.18 12.57 -17.27
C TRP A 82 6.54 14.04 -17.37
N LYS A 83 6.65 14.58 -18.60
CA LYS A 83 6.94 16.01 -18.84
C LYS A 83 5.94 16.97 -18.20
N ARG A 84 4.76 16.50 -17.82
CA ARG A 84 3.72 17.34 -17.20
C ARG A 84 3.90 17.56 -15.69
N ASN A 85 4.73 16.76 -15.01
CA ASN A 85 4.90 16.83 -13.57
C ASN A 85 6.36 17.09 -13.18
N ALA A 86 6.80 18.34 -13.42
CA ALA A 86 8.18 18.75 -13.18
C ALA A 86 8.66 18.47 -11.74
N TRP A 87 7.77 18.59 -10.75
CA TRP A 87 8.11 18.33 -9.35
C TRP A 87 8.43 16.85 -9.07
N LEU A 88 7.66 15.90 -9.63
CA LEU A 88 7.92 14.46 -9.49
C LEU A 88 9.23 14.08 -10.17
N MET A 89 9.50 14.67 -11.33
CA MET A 89 10.74 14.46 -12.06
C MET A 89 11.94 14.99 -11.27
N ALA A 90 11.85 16.22 -10.75
CA ALA A 90 12.89 16.81 -9.91
C ALA A 90 13.15 15.97 -8.65
N TYR A 91 12.08 15.52 -7.99
CA TYR A 91 12.16 14.64 -6.82
C TYR A 91 12.83 13.29 -7.15
N GLY A 92 12.39 12.64 -8.23
CA GLY A 92 12.99 11.38 -8.69
C GLY A 92 14.47 11.53 -9.02
N LEU A 93 14.83 12.58 -9.77
CA LEU A 93 16.23 12.89 -10.10
C LEU A 93 17.07 13.16 -8.84
N ALA A 94 16.51 13.88 -7.85
CA ALA A 94 17.22 14.16 -6.60
C ALA A 94 17.56 12.87 -5.84
N ILE A 95 16.62 11.92 -5.71
CA ILE A 95 16.90 10.65 -5.04
C ILE A 95 17.84 9.77 -5.86
N THR A 96 17.64 9.69 -7.19
CA THR A 96 18.56 8.94 -8.04
C THR A 96 19.98 9.48 -7.93
N ALA A 97 20.16 10.80 -7.99
CA ALA A 97 21.45 11.43 -7.80
C ALA A 97 22.02 11.14 -6.40
N TYR A 98 21.20 11.26 -5.35
CA TYR A 98 21.61 10.94 -3.97
C TYR A 98 22.12 9.51 -3.83
N LEU A 99 21.35 8.53 -4.33
CA LEU A 99 21.72 7.11 -4.29
C LEU A 99 22.99 6.84 -5.10
N LEU A 100 23.12 7.39 -6.30
CA LEU A 100 24.31 7.20 -7.14
C LEU A 100 25.56 7.84 -6.51
N ILE A 101 25.46 9.07 -6.01
CA ILE A 101 26.57 9.72 -5.32
C ILE A 101 26.96 8.92 -4.08
N GLY A 102 25.99 8.49 -3.28
CA GLY A 102 26.23 7.66 -2.09
C GLY A 102 26.93 6.35 -2.46
N LEU A 103 26.45 5.62 -3.46
CA LEU A 103 27.05 4.36 -3.91
C LEU A 103 28.47 4.52 -4.47
N LEU A 104 28.78 5.65 -5.11
CA LEU A 104 30.07 5.89 -5.76
C LEU A 104 31.10 6.54 -4.82
N THR A 105 30.68 7.20 -3.74
CA THR A 105 31.58 8.05 -2.94
C THR A 105 31.50 7.81 -1.43
N VAL A 106 30.41 7.25 -0.90
CA VAL A 106 30.18 7.14 0.55
C VAL A 106 30.11 5.68 1.00
N TRP A 107 29.34 4.86 0.29
CA TRP A 107 29.16 3.44 0.58
C TRP A 107 30.13 2.58 -0.24
N SER A 108 30.28 1.31 0.13
CA SER A 108 31.23 0.39 -0.50
C SER A 108 30.87 -0.01 -1.94
N GLY A 109 29.63 0.24 -2.37
CA GLY A 109 29.13 -0.18 -3.68
C GLY A 109 28.95 -1.70 -3.78
N ALA A 110 28.79 -2.39 -2.64
CA ALA A 110 28.55 -3.83 -2.60
C ALA A 110 27.27 -4.22 -3.36
N GLU A 111 27.18 -5.46 -3.85
CA GLU A 111 26.02 -5.94 -4.64
C GLU A 111 24.69 -5.72 -3.91
N ALA A 112 24.65 -5.99 -2.59
CA ALA A 112 23.48 -5.76 -1.76
C ALA A 112 23.04 -4.29 -1.75
N GLN A 113 23.99 -3.35 -1.81
CA GLN A 113 23.71 -1.92 -1.86
C GLN A 113 23.10 -1.51 -3.20
N TRP A 114 23.59 -2.07 -4.30
CA TRP A 114 22.96 -1.88 -5.62
C TRP A 114 21.54 -2.45 -5.65
N ALA A 115 21.32 -3.65 -5.09
CA ALA A 115 20.00 -4.24 -5.00
C ALA A 115 19.04 -3.37 -4.18
N GLY A 116 19.49 -2.86 -3.03
CA GLY A 116 18.74 -1.92 -2.20
C GLY A 116 18.42 -0.61 -2.91
N ALA A 117 19.40 0.00 -3.58
CA ALA A 117 19.21 1.24 -4.33
C ALA A 117 18.17 1.06 -5.46
N ILE A 118 18.24 -0.05 -6.19
CA ILE A 118 17.27 -0.39 -7.23
C ILE A 118 15.87 -0.59 -6.64
N HIS A 119 15.77 -1.24 -5.48
CA HIS A 119 14.50 -1.40 -4.75
C HIS A 119 13.87 -0.05 -4.36
N TRP A 120 14.67 0.88 -3.81
CA TRP A 120 14.23 2.24 -3.54
C TRP A 120 13.78 2.96 -4.82
N MET A 121 14.51 2.78 -5.94
CA MET A 121 14.13 3.35 -7.22
C MET A 121 12.79 2.80 -7.75
N PHE A 122 12.50 1.51 -7.54
CA PHE A 122 11.20 0.95 -7.91
C PHE A 122 10.05 1.56 -7.12
N ALA A 123 10.25 1.93 -5.84
CA ALA A 123 9.24 2.67 -5.08
C ALA A 123 8.92 4.03 -5.73
N LEU A 124 9.93 4.73 -6.25
CA LEU A 124 9.74 6.00 -6.96
C LEU A 124 9.01 5.82 -8.29
N LEU A 125 9.36 4.78 -9.05
CA LEU A 125 8.63 4.41 -10.26
C LEU A 125 7.16 4.10 -9.95
N ALA A 126 6.89 3.42 -8.82
CA ALA A 126 5.54 3.13 -8.36
C ALA A 126 4.77 4.40 -7.99
N LEU A 127 5.41 5.36 -7.30
CA LEU A 127 4.83 6.67 -7.00
C LEU A 127 4.42 7.41 -8.27
N VAL A 128 5.32 7.47 -9.27
CA VAL A 128 5.03 8.15 -10.54
C VAL A 128 3.92 7.43 -11.30
N ALA A 129 3.96 6.10 -11.38
CA ALA A 129 2.89 5.31 -12.00
C ALA A 129 1.54 5.55 -11.32
N GLY A 130 1.51 5.52 -9.99
CA GLY A 130 0.34 5.82 -9.18
C GLY A 130 -0.22 7.21 -9.48
N TYR A 131 0.64 8.24 -9.47
CA TYR A 131 0.20 9.62 -9.75
C TYR A 131 -0.46 9.77 -11.10
N GLN A 132 0.19 9.27 -12.16
CA GLN A 132 -0.35 9.36 -13.52
C GLN A 132 -1.64 8.55 -13.66
N PHE A 133 -1.71 7.41 -12.97
CA PHE A 133 -2.92 6.59 -12.91
C PHE A 133 -4.08 7.35 -12.25
N GLY A 134 -3.84 7.95 -11.07
CA GLY A 134 -4.83 8.75 -10.36
C GLY A 134 -5.37 9.91 -11.20
N TRP A 135 -4.51 10.51 -12.04
CA TRP A 135 -4.87 11.58 -12.97
C TRP A 135 -5.68 11.12 -14.20
N GLN A 136 -5.66 9.83 -14.54
CA GLN A 136 -6.34 9.29 -15.72
C GLN A 136 -7.55 8.44 -15.36
N LEU A 137 -7.95 8.49 -14.10
CA LEU A 137 -8.93 7.57 -13.58
C LEU A 137 -10.33 7.95 -14.10
N THR A 138 -10.89 7.08 -14.93
CA THR A 138 -12.29 7.18 -15.40
C THR A 138 -13.20 6.29 -14.56
N PRO A 139 -14.52 6.56 -14.47
CA PRO A 139 -15.43 5.72 -13.67
C PRO A 139 -15.38 4.25 -14.05
N TYR A 140 -15.36 3.95 -15.36
CA TYR A 140 -15.27 2.58 -15.86
C TYR A 140 -13.95 1.92 -15.47
N PHE A 141 -12.82 2.63 -15.60
CA PHE A 141 -11.53 2.09 -15.24
C PHE A 141 -11.42 1.86 -13.72
N TYR A 142 -11.92 2.80 -12.93
CA TYR A 142 -11.93 2.66 -11.49
C TYR A 142 -12.73 1.45 -11.03
N ARG A 143 -13.89 1.19 -11.65
CA ARG A 143 -14.69 -0.02 -11.44
C ARG A 143 -13.87 -1.29 -11.63
N GLN A 144 -13.09 -1.37 -12.70
CA GLN A 144 -12.24 -2.54 -12.98
C GLN A 144 -11.18 -2.74 -11.90
N VAL A 145 -10.58 -1.65 -11.41
CA VAL A 145 -9.56 -1.71 -10.34
C VAL A 145 -10.18 -2.18 -9.02
N ILE A 146 -11.35 -1.66 -8.64
CA ILE A 146 -12.05 -2.13 -7.45
C ILE A 146 -12.48 -3.59 -7.59
N GLY A 147 -12.96 -3.99 -8.77
CA GLY A 147 -13.29 -5.39 -9.07
C GLY A 147 -12.07 -6.32 -8.97
N LEU A 148 -10.90 -5.87 -9.45
CA LEU A 148 -9.66 -6.60 -9.31
C LEU A 148 -9.24 -6.72 -7.83
N LEU A 149 -9.28 -5.64 -7.06
CA LEU A 149 -8.97 -5.67 -5.63
C LEU A 149 -9.91 -6.63 -4.88
N LEU A 150 -11.20 -6.66 -5.23
CA LEU A 150 -12.15 -7.64 -4.68
C LEU A 150 -11.73 -9.07 -5.00
N GLY A 151 -11.34 -9.34 -6.26
CA GLY A 151 -10.82 -10.64 -6.67
C GLY A 151 -9.57 -11.04 -5.90
N LEU A 152 -8.63 -10.11 -5.71
CA LEU A 152 -7.40 -10.34 -4.94
C LEU A 152 -7.68 -10.61 -3.45
N PHE A 153 -8.67 -9.92 -2.86
CA PHE A 153 -9.14 -10.19 -1.49
C PHE A 153 -9.78 -11.57 -1.39
N ALA A 154 -10.63 -11.94 -2.36
CA ALA A 154 -11.27 -13.26 -2.40
C ALA A 154 -10.25 -14.40 -2.57
N ILE A 155 -9.28 -14.26 -3.48
CA ILE A 155 -8.19 -15.22 -3.67
C ILE A 155 -7.41 -15.41 -2.36
N ASN A 156 -7.02 -14.31 -1.70
CA ASN A 156 -6.31 -14.39 -0.43
C ASN A 156 -7.17 -15.00 0.69
N GLY A 157 -8.47 -14.69 0.74
CA GLY A 157 -9.40 -15.30 1.69
C GLY A 157 -9.53 -16.81 1.50
N LEU A 158 -9.67 -17.26 0.25
CA LEU A 158 -9.71 -18.68 -0.09
C LEU A 158 -8.40 -19.39 0.26
N LEU A 159 -7.25 -18.77 -0.03
CA LEU A 159 -5.95 -19.29 0.38
C LEU A 159 -5.83 -19.38 1.90
N CYS A 160 -6.28 -18.37 2.65
CA CYS A 160 -6.25 -18.40 4.10
C CYS A 160 -7.13 -19.53 4.67
N ILE A 161 -8.34 -19.71 4.13
CA ILE A 161 -9.26 -20.79 4.54
C ILE A 161 -8.62 -22.16 4.24
N ALA A 162 -8.05 -22.33 3.05
CA ALA A 162 -7.38 -23.57 2.67
C ALA A 162 -6.17 -23.88 3.56
N GLN A 163 -5.36 -22.86 3.90
CA GLN A 163 -4.23 -22.99 4.84
C GLN A 163 -4.71 -23.40 6.24
N LEU A 164 -5.78 -22.78 6.74
CA LEU A 164 -6.39 -23.15 8.04
C LEU A 164 -7.00 -24.55 8.04
N ALA A 165 -7.47 -25.03 6.88
CA ALA A 165 -7.94 -26.40 6.70
C ALA A 165 -6.80 -27.43 6.59
N GLY A 166 -5.54 -27.01 6.75
CA GLY A 166 -4.37 -27.88 6.66
C GLY A 166 -3.98 -28.27 5.24
N LEU A 167 -4.55 -27.63 4.21
CA LEU A 167 -4.15 -27.88 2.83
C LEU A 167 -2.76 -27.27 2.58
N PRO A 168 -1.85 -27.97 1.89
CA PRO A 168 -0.48 -27.50 1.64
C PRO A 168 -0.42 -26.43 0.53
N VAL A 169 -1.27 -25.42 0.63
CA VAL A 169 -1.39 -24.28 -0.29
C VAL A 169 -0.51 -23.13 0.20
N SER A 170 0.81 -23.26 0.03
CA SER A 170 1.76 -22.16 0.20
C SER A 170 2.47 -21.88 -1.11
N LEU A 171 2.58 -20.59 -1.44
CA LEU A 171 3.41 -20.12 -2.57
C LEU A 171 4.88 -20.00 -2.17
N PHE A 172 5.19 -20.11 -0.88
CA PHE A 172 6.53 -19.94 -0.32
C PHE A 172 7.07 -21.27 0.26
N PRO A 173 8.41 -21.44 0.31
CA PRO A 173 9.05 -22.63 0.85
C PRO A 173 8.64 -22.98 2.29
N ALA A 174 8.96 -24.21 2.71
CA ALA A 174 8.54 -24.77 4.00
C ALA A 174 8.93 -23.94 5.23
N GLN A 175 10.02 -23.18 5.17
CA GLN A 175 10.46 -22.27 6.23
C GLN A 175 9.45 -21.15 6.59
N TYR A 176 8.44 -20.92 5.75
CA TYR A 176 7.36 -19.96 6.04
C TYR A 176 6.09 -20.64 6.59
N ILE A 177 6.09 -21.99 6.68
CA ILE A 177 4.96 -22.80 7.18
C ILE A 177 4.79 -22.65 8.69
N ASP A 178 5.82 -22.27 9.45
CA ASP A 178 5.72 -22.13 10.91
C ASP A 178 4.58 -21.18 11.32
N ASN A 179 4.37 -20.08 10.56
CA ASN A 179 3.22 -19.20 10.79
C ASN A 179 1.87 -19.91 10.57
N ILE A 180 1.78 -20.76 9.55
CA ILE A 180 0.57 -21.52 9.24
C ILE A 180 0.32 -22.56 10.33
N ALA A 181 1.38 -23.22 10.82
CA ALA A 181 1.32 -24.17 11.93
C ALA A 181 0.83 -23.49 13.23
N ASP A 182 1.20 -22.23 13.45
CA ASP A 182 0.71 -21.38 14.55
C ASP A 182 -0.75 -20.87 14.33
N GLY A 183 -1.45 -21.37 13.31
CA GLY A 183 -2.82 -20.96 12.99
C GLY A 183 -2.92 -19.55 12.39
N ARG A 184 -1.84 -19.01 11.83
CA ARG A 184 -1.76 -17.67 11.23
C ARG A 184 -1.60 -17.80 9.72
N PRO A 185 -2.70 -17.94 8.95
CA PRO A 185 -2.63 -18.02 7.50
C PRO A 185 -1.95 -16.78 6.90
N ILE A 186 -1.21 -17.02 5.82
CA ILE A 186 -0.38 -16.03 5.12
C ILE A 186 -0.99 -15.60 3.78
N GLY A 187 -2.04 -16.30 3.31
CA GLY A 187 -2.63 -16.07 1.99
C GLY A 187 -1.60 -16.32 0.89
N SER A 188 -1.44 -15.37 -0.03
CA SER A 188 -0.42 -15.39 -1.09
C SER A 188 0.89 -14.69 -0.70
N PHE A 189 1.11 -14.39 0.59
CA PHE A 189 2.30 -13.67 1.06
C PHE A 189 3.23 -14.57 1.88
N SER A 190 4.46 -14.11 2.15
CA SER A 190 5.44 -14.82 2.97
C SER A 190 5.21 -14.67 4.47
N HIS A 191 4.36 -13.73 4.90
CA HIS A 191 4.09 -13.47 6.31
C HIS A 191 2.66 -12.94 6.51
N PRO A 192 1.95 -13.32 7.60
CA PRO A 192 0.55 -12.90 7.82
C PRO A 192 0.40 -11.37 7.88
N SER A 193 1.43 -10.69 8.42
CA SER A 193 1.39 -9.23 8.52
C SER A 193 1.47 -8.53 7.17
N THR A 194 1.92 -9.19 6.11
CA THR A 194 2.06 -8.57 4.79
C THR A 194 0.69 -8.48 4.11
N LEU A 195 -0.15 -9.52 4.27
CA LEU A 195 -1.53 -9.50 3.84
C LEU A 195 -2.32 -8.34 4.45
N GLY A 196 -2.21 -8.12 5.77
CA GLY A 196 -2.91 -7.00 6.40
C GLY A 196 -2.39 -5.61 5.99
N LYS A 197 -1.10 -5.47 5.66
CA LYS A 197 -0.55 -4.25 5.06
C LYS A 197 -1.14 -3.99 3.68
N PHE A 198 -1.19 -5.03 2.84
CA PHE A 198 -1.82 -4.96 1.53
C PHE A 198 -3.29 -4.54 1.63
N VAL A 199 -4.06 -5.12 2.56
CA VAL A 199 -5.46 -4.73 2.78
C VAL A 199 -5.56 -3.25 3.17
N LEU A 200 -4.75 -2.78 4.14
CA LEU A 200 -4.75 -1.37 4.53
C LEU A 200 -4.39 -0.44 3.37
N ILE A 201 -3.31 -0.73 2.63
CA ILE A 201 -2.90 0.06 1.46
C ILE A 201 -4.01 0.06 0.41
N SER A 202 -4.68 -1.07 0.19
CA SER A 202 -5.81 -1.16 -0.74
C SER A 202 -7.02 -0.34 -0.30
N LEU A 203 -7.23 -0.13 1.00
CA LEU A 203 -8.33 0.73 1.48
C LEU A 203 -8.17 2.18 1.02
N ILE A 204 -6.94 2.67 0.82
CA ILE A 204 -6.68 3.98 0.20
C ILE A 204 -7.38 4.09 -1.17
N LEU A 205 -7.35 2.99 -1.94
CA LEU A 205 -7.96 2.90 -3.26
C LEU A 205 -9.46 2.58 -3.19
N VAL A 206 -9.91 1.80 -2.21
CA VAL A 206 -11.29 1.31 -2.12
C VAL A 206 -12.25 2.35 -1.52
N LEU A 207 -11.82 3.07 -0.47
CA LEU A 207 -12.71 3.97 0.26
C LEU A 207 -13.33 5.07 -0.62
N PRO A 208 -12.61 5.75 -1.53
CA PRO A 208 -13.21 6.76 -2.40
C PRO A 208 -14.34 6.18 -3.27
N ALA A 209 -14.24 4.91 -3.72
CA ALA A 209 -15.26 4.27 -4.54
C ALA A 209 -16.61 4.09 -3.81
N LEU A 210 -16.64 4.13 -2.47
CA LEU A 210 -17.89 4.15 -1.70
C LEU A 210 -18.74 5.39 -2.01
N ARG A 211 -18.10 6.47 -2.48
CA ARG A 211 -18.71 7.73 -2.94
C ARG A 211 -18.86 7.84 -4.46
N SER A 212 -18.42 6.83 -5.22
CA SER A 212 -18.53 6.84 -6.68
C SER A 212 -19.98 7.04 -7.11
N SER A 213 -20.20 7.85 -8.16
CA SER A 213 -21.50 7.98 -8.82
C SER A 213 -21.95 6.64 -9.41
N ASP A 214 -21.00 5.83 -9.84
CA ASP A 214 -21.23 4.49 -10.38
C ASP A 214 -21.69 3.50 -9.29
N TYR A 215 -22.92 2.98 -9.46
CA TYR A 215 -23.53 2.01 -8.55
C TYR A 215 -22.71 0.73 -8.42
N VAL A 216 -22.12 0.24 -9.51
CA VAL A 216 -21.36 -1.02 -9.50
C VAL A 216 -20.07 -0.84 -8.72
N SER A 217 -19.28 0.20 -9.01
CA SER A 217 -18.06 0.53 -8.25
C SER A 217 -18.35 0.61 -6.76
N ARG A 218 -19.46 1.26 -6.38
CA ARG A 218 -19.85 1.41 -4.98
C ARG A 218 -20.19 0.07 -4.32
N ARG A 219 -20.92 -0.82 -5.00
CA ARG A 219 -21.23 -2.17 -4.50
C ARG A 219 -19.97 -3.02 -4.33
N LEU A 220 -19.07 -2.99 -5.31
CA LEU A 220 -17.79 -3.70 -5.24
C LEU A 220 -16.94 -3.17 -4.09
N ALA A 221 -16.89 -1.84 -3.89
CA ALA A 221 -16.14 -1.24 -2.79
C ALA A 221 -16.68 -1.65 -1.41
N TRP A 222 -18.01 -1.71 -1.25
CA TRP A 222 -18.62 -2.24 -0.02
C TRP A 222 -18.25 -3.71 0.22
N ALA A 223 -18.21 -4.53 -0.83
CA ALA A 223 -17.77 -5.92 -0.73
C ALA A 223 -16.29 -6.01 -0.31
N CYS A 224 -15.41 -5.17 -0.86
CA CYS A 224 -14.01 -5.09 -0.44
C CYS A 224 -13.88 -4.74 1.04
N VAL A 225 -14.60 -3.72 1.53
CA VAL A 225 -14.59 -3.35 2.95
C VAL A 225 -15.12 -4.49 3.83
N GLY A 226 -16.19 -5.16 3.39
CA GLY A 226 -16.74 -6.32 4.09
C GLY A 226 -15.76 -7.50 4.20
N LEU A 227 -14.96 -7.75 3.16
CA LEU A 227 -13.94 -8.79 3.16
C LEU A 227 -12.63 -8.37 3.86
N ALA A 228 -12.31 -7.08 3.91
CA ALA A 228 -11.08 -6.58 4.53
C ALA A 228 -10.95 -7.01 5.99
N VAL A 229 -12.03 -6.89 6.78
CA VAL A 229 -12.03 -7.20 8.21
C VAL A 229 -11.79 -8.69 8.49
N PRO A 230 -12.58 -9.65 7.96
CA PRO A 230 -12.32 -11.07 8.19
C PRO A 230 -10.95 -11.48 7.64
N LEU A 231 -10.52 -10.94 6.49
CA LEU A 231 -9.22 -11.30 5.92
C LEU A 231 -8.06 -10.90 6.84
N VAL A 232 -8.09 -9.69 7.41
CA VAL A 232 -7.06 -9.22 8.36
C VAL A 232 -7.18 -9.95 9.69
N ALA A 233 -8.41 -10.22 10.15
CA ALA A 233 -8.68 -10.97 11.37
C ALA A 233 -8.03 -12.35 11.34
N LEU A 234 -8.15 -13.09 10.23
CA LEU A 234 -7.54 -14.41 10.05
C LEU A 234 -6.02 -14.39 10.22
N THR A 235 -5.33 -13.28 9.91
CA THR A 235 -3.86 -13.21 10.04
C THR A 235 -3.35 -13.11 11.49
N LEU A 236 -4.25 -12.80 12.44
CA LEU A 236 -3.95 -12.46 13.84
C LEU A 236 -2.89 -11.34 13.99
N ALA A 237 -2.68 -10.52 12.95
CA ALA A 237 -1.73 -9.42 12.97
C ALA A 237 -2.34 -8.19 13.66
N ARG A 238 -2.14 -8.09 14.98
CA ARG A 238 -2.70 -7.06 15.88
C ARG A 238 -2.65 -5.63 15.30
N ALA A 239 -1.44 -5.16 14.94
CA ALA A 239 -1.25 -3.81 14.41
C ALA A 239 -2.05 -3.57 13.11
N ASN A 240 -2.13 -4.58 12.24
CA ASN A 240 -2.87 -4.47 11.00
C ASN A 240 -4.38 -4.42 11.23
N LEU A 241 -4.90 -5.25 12.15
CA LEU A 241 -6.32 -5.25 12.51
C LEU A 241 -6.71 -3.89 13.09
N THR A 242 -5.94 -3.38 14.05
CA THR A 242 -6.16 -2.05 14.63
C THR A 242 -6.11 -0.97 13.55
N ALA A 243 -5.14 -1.02 12.65
CA ALA A 243 -4.99 -0.04 11.58
C ALA A 243 -6.18 -0.05 10.59
N VAL A 244 -6.62 -1.24 10.16
CA VAL A 244 -7.77 -1.40 9.24
C VAL A 244 -9.07 -1.00 9.95
N GLY A 245 -9.23 -1.38 11.22
CA GLY A 245 -10.34 -0.96 12.06
C GLY A 245 -10.42 0.57 12.14
N ILE A 246 -9.35 1.23 12.59
CA ILE A 246 -9.27 2.70 12.67
C ILE A 246 -9.60 3.35 11.33
N ALA A 247 -9.07 2.85 10.23
CA ALA A 247 -9.33 3.42 8.91
C ALA A 247 -10.82 3.36 8.52
N ILE A 248 -11.47 2.21 8.74
CA ILE A 248 -12.91 2.04 8.47
C ILE A 248 -13.74 2.91 9.43
N LEU A 249 -13.40 2.91 10.73
CA LEU A 249 -14.10 3.70 11.74
C LEU A 249 -14.05 5.20 11.42
N LEU A 250 -12.86 5.73 11.17
CA LEU A 250 -12.66 7.13 10.81
C LEU A 250 -13.39 7.44 9.49
N TRP A 251 -13.33 6.58 8.47
CA TRP A 251 -14.11 6.78 7.25
C TRP A 251 -15.60 6.95 7.54
N LEU A 252 -16.20 6.09 8.36
CA LEU A 252 -17.62 6.16 8.71
C LEU A 252 -17.98 7.44 9.49
N VAL A 253 -17.05 7.96 10.30
CA VAL A 253 -17.22 9.23 11.05
C VAL A 253 -17.14 10.43 10.11
N PHE A 254 -16.14 10.48 9.23
CA PHE A 254 -15.95 11.57 8.26
C PHE A 254 -17.05 11.61 7.18
N GLU A 255 -17.77 10.50 7.01
CA GLU A 255 -18.88 10.33 6.06
C GLU A 255 -20.22 10.92 6.56
N SER A 256 -20.29 11.42 7.80
CA SER A 256 -21.50 11.52 8.63
C SER A 256 -22.62 12.46 8.18
N ASN A 257 -22.45 13.28 7.13
CA ASN A 257 -23.47 14.28 6.74
C ASN A 257 -24.82 13.73 6.24
N SER A 258 -25.00 12.42 6.02
CA SER A 258 -26.33 11.85 5.72
C SER A 258 -26.87 11.01 6.88
N TRP A 259 -27.98 11.45 7.47
CA TRP A 259 -28.68 10.78 8.58
C TRP A 259 -29.30 9.42 8.17
N THR A 260 -29.53 9.19 6.88
CA THR A 260 -30.24 8.00 6.36
C THR A 260 -29.44 6.70 6.45
N ARG A 261 -28.13 6.74 6.71
CA ARG A 261 -27.25 5.55 6.74
C ARG A 261 -26.80 5.12 8.14
N LYS A 262 -27.38 5.70 9.21
CA LYS A 262 -27.06 5.35 10.61
C LYS A 262 -27.09 3.83 10.92
N PRO A 263 -28.11 3.03 10.53
CA PRO A 263 -28.16 1.62 10.93
C PRO A 263 -27.04 0.77 10.31
N LEU A 264 -26.68 1.00 9.04
CA LEU A 264 -25.56 0.30 8.41
C LEU A 264 -24.23 0.65 9.09
N ARG A 265 -24.04 1.91 9.50
CA ARG A 265 -22.84 2.33 10.25
C ARG A 265 -22.75 1.57 11.56
N VAL A 266 -23.83 1.56 12.34
CA VAL A 266 -23.88 0.82 13.61
C VAL A 266 -23.60 -0.66 13.38
N ALA A 267 -24.21 -1.28 12.36
CA ALA A 267 -23.95 -2.68 12.02
C ALA A 267 -22.47 -2.94 11.68
N LEU A 268 -21.81 -2.04 10.94
CA LEU A 268 -20.37 -2.17 10.63
C LEU A 268 -19.50 -1.98 11.88
N LEU A 269 -19.84 -1.04 12.76
CA LEU A 269 -19.15 -0.85 14.04
C LEU A 269 -19.26 -2.11 14.89
N LEU A 270 -20.48 -2.65 15.01
CA LEU A 270 -20.75 -3.89 15.73
C LEU A 270 -20.03 -5.08 15.09
N LEU A 271 -19.95 -5.13 13.76
CA LEU A 271 -19.22 -6.17 13.03
C LEU A 271 -17.71 -6.07 13.29
N VAL A 272 -17.11 -4.89 13.19
CA VAL A 272 -15.68 -4.68 13.50
C VAL A 272 -15.40 -5.07 14.95
N PHE A 273 -16.27 -4.67 15.88
CA PHE A 273 -16.15 -5.03 17.29
C PHE A 273 -16.28 -6.55 17.50
N ALA A 274 -17.32 -7.17 16.95
CA ALA A 274 -17.58 -8.60 17.07
C ALA A 274 -16.46 -9.45 16.45
N LEU A 275 -15.95 -9.07 15.28
CA LEU A 275 -14.82 -9.75 14.63
C LEU A 275 -13.49 -9.51 15.37
N SER A 276 -13.35 -8.39 16.07
CA SER A 276 -12.17 -8.12 16.90
C SER A 276 -12.23 -8.82 18.25
N ALA A 277 -13.40 -9.17 18.78
CA ALA A 277 -13.56 -9.72 20.13
C ALA A 277 -12.76 -11.02 20.37
N PRO A 278 -12.76 -12.04 19.49
CA PRO A 278 -11.90 -13.22 19.65
C PRO A 278 -10.42 -12.87 19.62
N ILE A 279 -10.06 -11.85 18.84
CA ILE A 279 -8.67 -11.40 18.67
C ILE A 279 -8.20 -10.62 19.88
N ILE A 280 -9.09 -9.91 20.59
CA ILE A 280 -8.76 -9.23 21.84
C ILE A 280 -8.27 -10.25 22.86
N SER A 281 -8.93 -11.40 23.00
CA SER A 281 -8.48 -12.45 23.93
C SER A 281 -7.08 -12.97 23.57
N ALA A 282 -6.86 -13.40 22.32
CA ALA A 282 -5.54 -13.86 21.87
C ALA A 282 -4.46 -12.75 21.94
N THR A 283 -4.88 -11.49 21.78
CA THR A 283 -4.00 -10.32 21.91
C THR A 283 -3.59 -10.07 23.35
N LEU A 284 -4.53 -10.15 24.29
CA LEU A 284 -4.30 -10.00 25.72
C LEU A 284 -3.41 -11.13 26.24
N GLU A 285 -3.67 -12.37 25.83
CA GLU A 285 -2.80 -13.50 26.13
C GLU A 285 -1.38 -13.23 25.65
N ARG A 286 -1.21 -12.80 24.40
CA ARG A 286 0.12 -12.46 23.87
C ARG A 286 0.78 -11.28 24.57
N PHE A 287 0.02 -10.29 25.06
CA PHE A 287 0.57 -9.22 25.90
C PHE A 287 0.96 -9.70 27.29
N SER A 288 0.29 -10.72 27.83
CA SER A 288 0.67 -11.33 29.10
C SER A 288 1.92 -12.21 28.96
N THR A 289 2.05 -12.96 27.86
CA THR A 289 3.21 -13.81 27.59
C THR A 289 4.44 -12.99 27.20
N ASP A 290 4.23 -11.87 26.50
CA ASP A 290 5.29 -11.00 26.04
C ASP A 290 4.93 -9.50 26.21
N PRO A 291 5.02 -8.97 27.46
CA PRO A 291 4.63 -7.60 27.77
C PRO A 291 5.55 -6.56 27.10
N GLY A 292 6.82 -6.91 26.92
CA GLY A 292 7.84 -6.05 26.30
C GLY A 292 7.81 -6.07 24.78
N GLY A 293 7.06 -6.99 24.16
CA GLY A 293 7.11 -7.23 22.72
C GLY A 293 8.42 -7.91 22.27
N GLY A 294 9.07 -8.64 23.17
CA GLY A 294 10.26 -9.43 22.96
C GLY A 294 11.48 -8.54 22.82
N ASP A 295 12.35 -8.90 21.88
CA ASP A 295 13.58 -8.16 21.60
C ASP A 295 13.37 -6.84 20.83
N ARG A 296 12.12 -6.38 20.64
CA ARG A 296 11.83 -5.13 19.93
C ARG A 296 12.53 -3.93 20.54
N GLY A 297 12.58 -3.84 21.87
CA GLY A 297 13.29 -2.76 22.57
C GLY A 297 14.79 -2.77 22.27
N ARG A 298 15.40 -3.96 22.20
CA ARG A 298 16.82 -4.16 21.85
C ARG A 298 17.09 -3.79 20.39
N ILE A 299 16.31 -4.32 19.45
CA ILE A 299 16.42 -4.01 18.02
C ILE A 299 16.24 -2.52 17.76
N TYR A 300 15.27 -1.89 18.43
CA TYR A 300 15.03 -0.46 18.31
C TYR A 300 16.22 0.36 18.83
N ARG A 301 16.79 -0.03 19.98
CA ARG A 301 17.99 0.60 20.54
C ARG A 301 19.20 0.46 19.60
N ALA A 302 19.47 -0.73 19.09
CA ALA A 302 20.55 -0.96 18.12
C ALA A 302 20.37 -0.07 16.87
N GLY A 303 19.14 0.07 16.38
CA GLY A 303 18.85 0.99 15.27
C GLY A 303 19.11 2.45 15.60
N LEU A 304 18.77 2.91 16.82
CA LEU A 304 19.07 4.27 17.26
C LEU A 304 20.59 4.49 17.43
N GLU A 305 21.31 3.53 17.99
CA GLU A 305 22.78 3.57 18.11
C GLU A 305 23.44 3.63 16.73
N GLN A 306 22.93 2.87 15.75
CA GLN A 306 23.39 2.94 14.36
C GLN A 306 23.09 4.31 13.69
N ILE A 307 21.90 4.87 13.94
CA ILE A 307 21.56 6.21 13.45
C ILE A 307 22.47 7.26 14.09
N GLN A 308 22.82 7.12 15.37
CA GLN A 308 23.73 8.05 16.05
C GLN A 308 25.16 7.94 15.52
N SER A 309 25.66 6.73 15.26
CA SER A 309 27.02 6.51 14.78
C SER A 309 27.24 6.97 13.34
N ASN A 310 26.25 6.79 12.46
CA ASN A 310 26.33 7.16 11.04
C ASN A 310 25.16 8.05 10.60
N PHE A 311 24.89 9.12 11.35
CA PHE A 311 23.71 9.97 11.18
C PHE A 311 23.50 10.53 9.76
N TRP A 312 24.57 10.94 9.10
CA TRP A 312 24.49 11.60 7.79
C TRP A 312 24.40 10.63 6.62
N ALA A 313 25.11 9.51 6.69
CA ALA A 313 25.30 8.58 5.57
C ALA A 313 24.51 7.27 5.70
N GLY A 314 24.16 6.88 6.93
CA GLY A 314 23.62 5.55 7.22
C GLY A 314 24.61 4.42 6.91
N THR A 315 24.11 3.18 6.86
CA THR A 315 24.91 1.97 6.53
C THR A 315 25.08 1.72 5.03
N GLY A 316 24.31 2.42 4.20
CA GLY A 316 24.05 2.08 2.81
C GLY A 316 22.76 1.28 2.63
N PRO A 317 22.12 1.39 1.45
CA PRO A 317 20.86 0.74 1.14
C PRO A 317 20.96 -0.78 1.29
N ASN A 318 19.97 -1.42 1.90
CA ASN A 318 19.91 -2.87 2.09
C ASN A 318 21.16 -3.49 2.77
N PHE A 319 21.86 -2.72 3.61
CA PHE A 319 23.12 -3.11 4.24
C PHE A 319 23.10 -2.99 5.77
N TYR A 320 21.96 -2.58 6.35
CA TYR A 320 21.83 -2.39 7.80
C TYR A 320 22.15 -3.67 8.58
N VAL A 321 21.59 -4.81 8.16
CA VAL A 321 21.77 -6.07 8.88
C VAL A 321 23.21 -6.55 8.84
N GLU A 322 23.91 -6.34 7.73
CA GLU A 322 25.32 -6.71 7.59
C GLU A 322 26.22 -5.90 8.53
N ILE A 323 25.96 -4.60 8.70
CA ILE A 323 26.77 -3.73 9.56
C ILE A 323 26.40 -3.89 11.02
N VAL A 324 25.11 -3.80 11.35
CA VAL A 324 24.64 -3.82 12.74
C VAL A 324 24.69 -5.24 13.32
N GLY A 325 24.55 -6.26 12.48
CA GLY A 325 24.69 -7.66 12.89
C GLY A 325 26.09 -8.04 13.39
N GLN A 326 27.12 -7.23 13.11
CA GLN A 326 28.47 -7.46 13.62
C GLN A 326 28.56 -7.25 15.15
N TRP A 327 27.65 -6.48 15.74
CA TRP A 327 27.70 -6.13 17.16
C TRP A 327 26.36 -6.32 17.90
N ASP A 328 25.24 -6.47 17.19
CA ASP A 328 23.95 -6.87 17.77
C ASP A 328 23.48 -8.23 17.26
N GLN A 329 23.40 -9.21 18.16
CA GLN A 329 23.01 -10.58 17.87
C GLN A 329 21.60 -10.72 17.25
N MET A 330 20.63 -9.91 17.68
CA MET A 330 19.27 -9.97 17.12
C MET A 330 19.25 -9.53 15.67
N THR A 331 19.98 -8.46 15.37
CA THR A 331 20.17 -8.02 14.00
C THR A 331 20.94 -9.05 13.18
N ALA A 332 21.95 -9.72 13.75
CA ALA A 332 22.70 -10.81 13.09
C ALA A 332 21.81 -12.01 12.72
N TRP A 333 20.79 -12.31 13.52
CA TRP A 333 19.75 -13.31 13.21
C TRP A 333 18.72 -12.85 12.18
N GLY A 334 18.89 -11.63 11.70
CA GLY A 334 18.12 -11.07 10.63
C GLY A 334 16.86 -10.31 11.05
N TYR A 335 16.86 -9.76 12.27
CA TYR A 335 15.79 -8.87 12.70
C TYR A 335 16.24 -7.42 12.54
N PRO A 336 15.92 -6.75 11.41
CA PRO A 336 16.34 -5.37 11.20
C PRO A 336 15.56 -4.39 12.09
N LEU A 337 15.90 -3.10 12.01
CA LEU A 337 15.16 -2.04 12.71
C LEU A 337 13.65 -2.09 12.40
N HIS A 338 12.85 -2.45 13.40
CA HIS A 338 11.39 -2.61 13.31
C HIS A 338 10.62 -1.28 13.31
N ASN A 339 11.05 -0.33 12.48
CA ASN A 339 10.37 0.94 12.28
C ASN A 339 10.62 1.43 10.86
N SER A 340 9.61 1.35 9.99
CA SER A 340 9.70 1.76 8.59
C SER A 340 10.02 3.24 8.38
N PHE A 341 9.90 4.13 9.37
CA PHE A 341 10.32 5.53 9.22
C PHE A 341 11.78 5.77 9.62
N LEU A 342 12.25 5.10 10.67
CA LEU A 342 13.63 5.21 11.12
C LEU A 342 14.58 4.33 10.29
N TYR A 343 14.09 3.25 9.71
CA TYR A 343 14.93 2.33 8.95
C TYR A 343 15.55 2.97 7.68
N PRO A 344 14.85 3.78 6.86
CA PRO A 344 15.50 4.54 5.79
C PRO A 344 16.53 5.53 6.31
N VAL A 345 16.36 6.07 7.52
CA VAL A 345 17.37 6.94 8.16
C VAL A 345 18.60 6.13 8.56
N ALA A 346 18.41 4.92 9.10
CA ALA A 346 19.52 4.03 9.46
C ALA A 346 20.32 3.56 8.23
N GLU A 347 19.65 3.34 7.09
CA GLU A 347 20.32 2.91 5.86
C GLU A 347 20.88 4.05 5.01
N LEU A 348 20.09 5.10 4.78
CA LEU A 348 20.42 6.17 3.84
C LEU A 348 20.93 7.43 4.54
N GLY A 349 20.96 7.47 5.87
CA GLY A 349 21.21 8.68 6.65
C GLY A 349 19.98 9.61 6.71
N ILE A 350 20.06 10.67 7.52
CA ILE A 350 18.93 11.57 7.73
C ILE A 350 18.44 12.24 6.44
N ILE A 351 19.35 12.65 5.56
CA ILE A 351 19.02 13.33 4.30
C ILE A 351 18.26 12.37 3.38
N GLY A 352 18.85 11.19 3.11
CA GLY A 352 18.23 10.17 2.27
C GLY A 352 16.92 9.65 2.84
N GLY A 353 16.86 9.40 4.15
CA GLY A 353 15.67 8.92 4.83
C GLY A 353 14.50 9.92 4.79
N VAL A 354 14.76 11.20 5.07
CA VAL A 354 13.75 12.27 4.98
C VAL A 354 13.31 12.48 3.54
N LEU A 355 14.26 12.56 2.60
CA LEU A 355 13.94 12.73 1.18
C LEU A 355 13.06 11.59 0.69
N PHE A 356 13.40 10.34 1.01
CA PHE A 356 12.61 9.18 0.58
C PHE A 356 11.20 9.15 1.19
N MET A 357 11.05 9.51 2.46
CA MET A 357 9.74 9.51 3.15
C MET A 357 8.88 10.75 2.86
N LEU A 358 9.44 11.76 2.21
CA LEU A 358 8.78 13.03 1.90
C LEU A 358 7.39 12.86 1.25
N PRO A 359 7.16 11.97 0.24
CA PRO A 359 5.86 11.84 -0.40
C PRO A 359 4.75 11.40 0.55
N VAL A 360 5.07 10.60 1.57
CA VAL A 360 4.10 10.15 2.59
C VAL A 360 3.54 11.38 3.31
N PHE A 361 4.41 12.27 3.78
CA PHE A 361 4.00 13.44 4.55
C PHE A 361 3.43 14.56 3.68
N VAL A 362 3.99 14.79 2.49
CA VAL A 362 3.51 15.83 1.56
C VAL A 362 2.09 15.54 1.09
N VAL A 363 1.78 14.29 0.70
CA VAL A 363 0.41 13.93 0.31
C VAL A 363 -0.56 14.04 1.48
N GLY A 364 -0.11 13.71 2.70
CA GLY A 364 -0.87 13.97 3.93
C GLY A 364 -1.18 15.46 4.11
N ALA A 365 -0.18 16.33 3.99
CA ALA A 365 -0.36 17.78 4.10
C ALA A 365 -1.32 18.33 3.03
N ILE A 366 -1.17 17.89 1.78
CA ILE A 366 -2.09 18.25 0.68
C ILE A 366 -3.52 17.82 1.00
N ALA A 367 -3.71 16.59 1.51
CA ALA A 367 -5.02 16.08 1.90
C ALA A 367 -5.65 16.87 3.06
N VAL A 368 -4.84 17.28 4.05
CA VAL A 368 -5.30 18.16 5.14
C VAL A 368 -5.75 19.51 4.59
N VAL A 369 -4.94 20.15 3.76
CA VAL A 369 -5.27 21.45 3.15
C VAL A 369 -6.55 21.36 2.32
N ASP A 370 -6.73 20.28 1.55
CA ASP A 370 -7.96 20.02 0.78
C ASP A 370 -9.19 19.84 1.70
N CYS A 371 -9.05 19.15 2.82
CA CYS A 371 -10.14 18.91 3.78
C CYS A 371 -10.51 20.13 4.62
N VAL A 372 -9.54 20.98 4.96
CA VAL A 372 -9.78 22.20 5.76
C VAL A 372 -10.21 23.37 4.87
N GLY A 373 -9.67 23.49 3.66
CA GLY A 373 -9.89 24.64 2.77
C GLY A 373 -11.03 24.48 1.76
N SER A 374 -11.60 23.29 1.58
CA SER A 374 -12.67 23.03 0.60
C SER A 374 -14.02 22.79 1.29
N THR A 375 -15.08 23.40 0.75
CA THR A 375 -16.47 23.07 1.12
C THR A 375 -16.85 21.65 0.71
N SER A 376 -16.16 21.10 -0.30
CA SER A 376 -16.35 19.74 -0.81
C SER A 376 -14.98 19.07 -0.98
N PRO A 377 -14.40 18.52 0.10
CA PRO A 377 -13.10 17.87 0.03
C PRO A 377 -13.14 16.61 -0.84
N SER A 378 -12.04 16.37 -1.55
CA SER A 378 -11.90 15.20 -2.41
C SER A 378 -12.05 13.90 -1.61
N PRO A 379 -12.80 12.90 -2.10
CA PRO A 379 -12.85 11.58 -1.48
C PRO A 379 -11.48 10.92 -1.33
N TRP A 380 -10.52 11.25 -2.20
CA TRP A 380 -9.12 10.80 -2.11
C TRP A 380 -8.42 11.38 -0.89
N SER A 381 -8.58 12.68 -0.61
CA SER A 381 -8.01 13.32 0.57
C SER A 381 -8.56 12.67 1.85
N LYS A 382 -9.88 12.48 1.91
CA LYS A 382 -10.52 11.80 3.06
C LYS A 382 -9.97 10.39 3.23
N ALA A 383 -9.87 9.61 2.15
CA ALA A 383 -9.39 8.22 2.22
C ALA A 383 -7.93 8.15 2.70
N TYR A 384 -7.09 9.05 2.22
CA TYR A 384 -5.71 9.16 2.68
C TYR A 384 -5.66 9.49 4.18
N LEU A 385 -6.38 10.53 4.63
CA LEU A 385 -6.35 10.96 6.03
C LEU A 385 -6.89 9.91 7.00
N VAL A 386 -7.95 9.18 6.63
CA VAL A 386 -8.50 8.15 7.54
C VAL A 386 -7.62 6.90 7.60
N THR A 387 -6.89 6.57 6.52
CA THR A 387 -5.96 5.44 6.51
C THR A 387 -4.60 5.80 7.11
N PHE A 388 -4.21 7.08 7.12
CA PHE A 388 -2.90 7.55 7.59
C PHE A 388 -2.57 7.14 9.02
N PRO A 389 -3.44 7.30 10.04
CA PRO A 389 -3.15 6.81 11.40
C PRO A 389 -2.86 5.30 11.44
N GLY A 390 -3.62 4.51 10.67
CA GLY A 390 -3.38 3.08 10.54
C GLY A 390 -2.02 2.78 9.90
N MET A 391 -1.64 3.52 8.86
CA MET A 391 -0.33 3.40 8.23
C MET A 391 0.79 3.74 9.22
N MET A 392 0.63 4.79 10.03
CA MET A 392 1.62 5.17 11.05
C MET A 392 1.82 4.05 12.07
N ILE A 393 0.73 3.46 12.59
CA ILE A 393 0.82 2.35 13.56
C ILE A 393 1.61 1.17 12.98
N ILE A 394 1.30 0.75 11.76
CA ILE A 394 2.00 -0.36 11.10
C ILE A 394 3.46 -0.01 10.85
N ALA A 395 3.73 1.16 10.30
CA ALA A 395 5.08 1.59 9.93
C ALA A 395 5.96 1.84 11.17
N MET A 396 5.41 2.28 12.30
CA MET A 396 6.16 2.46 13.54
C MET A 396 6.47 1.15 14.28
N THR A 397 5.69 0.09 14.04
CA THR A 397 5.79 -1.18 14.78
C THR A 397 6.45 -2.32 14.01
N GLY A 398 6.88 -2.06 12.76
CA GLY A 398 7.60 -3.02 11.96
C GLY A 398 8.24 -2.38 10.74
N TRP A 399 9.02 -3.18 10.02
CA TRP A 399 9.73 -2.76 8.81
C TRP A 399 9.06 -3.24 7.52
N GLY A 400 8.00 -4.06 7.64
CA GLY A 400 7.35 -4.73 6.51
C GLY A 400 6.74 -3.82 5.44
N MET A 401 6.61 -2.51 5.68
CA MET A 401 6.21 -1.55 4.65
C MET A 401 7.33 -1.27 3.63
N LEU A 402 8.58 -1.62 3.95
CA LEU A 402 9.76 -1.36 3.13
C LEU A 402 10.17 -2.56 2.27
N ILE A 403 9.54 -3.73 2.47
CA ILE A 403 9.99 -4.98 1.86
C ILE A 403 9.23 -5.28 0.58
N GLY A 404 9.98 -5.65 -0.45
CA GLY A 404 9.45 -6.24 -1.67
C GLY A 404 8.29 -5.45 -2.27
N SER A 405 7.24 -6.14 -2.69
CA SER A 405 6.10 -5.50 -3.34
C SER A 405 5.32 -4.53 -2.43
N THR A 406 5.43 -4.65 -1.10
CA THR A 406 4.68 -3.79 -0.16
C THR A 406 5.08 -2.32 -0.30
N LEU A 407 6.38 -2.05 -0.45
CA LEU A 407 6.89 -0.70 -0.63
C LEU A 407 6.38 -0.07 -1.93
N CYS A 408 6.47 -0.82 -3.04
CA CYS A 408 5.97 -0.39 -4.34
C CYS A 408 4.46 -0.16 -4.31
N LEU A 409 3.69 -1.04 -3.68
CA LEU A 409 2.24 -0.86 -3.52
C LEU A 409 1.90 0.37 -2.66
N TRP A 410 2.65 0.62 -1.59
CA TRP A 410 2.46 1.77 -0.73
C TRP A 410 2.70 3.08 -1.49
N PHE A 411 3.83 3.17 -2.21
CA PHE A 411 4.16 4.36 -3.00
C PHE A 411 3.21 4.53 -4.20
N PHE A 412 2.77 3.43 -4.84
CA PHE A 412 1.74 3.47 -5.86
C PHE A 412 0.43 4.06 -5.32
N ALA A 413 -0.03 3.62 -4.14
CA ALA A 413 -1.24 4.14 -3.52
C ALA A 413 -1.12 5.63 -3.12
N ILE A 414 0.03 6.05 -2.60
CA ILE A 414 0.33 7.47 -2.29
C ILE A 414 0.26 8.31 -3.56
N GLY A 415 0.93 7.86 -4.62
CA GLY A 415 0.94 8.54 -5.92
C GLY A 415 -0.47 8.66 -6.46
N LEU A 416 -1.22 7.56 -6.47
CA LEU A 416 -2.61 7.50 -6.93
C LEU A 416 -3.50 8.49 -6.18
N CYS A 417 -3.38 8.57 -4.85
CA CYS A 417 -4.07 9.60 -4.07
C CYS A 417 -3.69 11.00 -4.52
N ALA A 418 -2.40 11.32 -4.64
CA ALA A 418 -1.96 12.65 -5.06
C ALA A 418 -2.52 13.04 -6.44
N GLY A 419 -2.49 12.11 -7.40
CA GLY A 419 -3.10 12.31 -8.72
C GLY A 419 -4.62 12.53 -8.64
N GLY A 420 -5.32 11.70 -7.86
CA GLY A 420 -6.76 11.79 -7.67
C GLY A 420 -7.23 13.04 -6.91
N ILE A 421 -6.43 13.56 -5.97
CA ILE A 421 -6.70 14.84 -5.28
C ILE A 421 -6.58 15.99 -6.27
N THR A 422 -5.56 15.96 -7.13
CA THR A 422 -5.32 17.04 -8.10
C THR A 422 -6.38 17.04 -9.22
N GLN A 423 -6.90 15.87 -9.61
CA GLN A 423 -7.94 15.73 -10.62
C GLN A 423 -9.38 15.85 -10.05
N ARG A 424 -9.71 17.00 -9.44
CA ARG A 424 -11.04 17.24 -8.83
C ARG A 424 -12.23 17.07 -9.79
N ASN A 425 -12.04 17.29 -11.10
CA ASN A 425 -13.11 17.33 -12.11
C ASN A 425 -13.26 16.05 -12.96
N SER A 426 -12.87 14.88 -12.45
CA SER A 426 -12.88 13.61 -13.21
C SER A 426 -14.28 13.03 -13.51
N GLY A 427 -15.36 13.62 -12.99
CA GLY A 427 -16.72 13.06 -13.11
C GLY A 427 -16.93 11.75 -12.34
N LEU A 428 -15.91 11.28 -11.59
CA LEU A 428 -15.97 10.10 -10.73
C LEU A 428 -16.97 10.26 -9.58
N PHE A 429 -17.11 11.50 -9.11
CA PHE A 429 -17.92 11.83 -7.95
C PHE A 429 -19.02 12.83 -8.35
N PRO A 430 -20.21 12.74 -7.76
CA PRO A 430 -21.26 13.73 -7.99
C PRO A 430 -20.74 15.12 -7.62
N SER A 431 -20.92 16.11 -8.49
CA SER A 431 -20.65 17.50 -8.14
C SER A 431 -21.65 17.93 -7.06
N THR A 432 -21.14 18.32 -5.90
CA THR A 432 -21.98 18.85 -4.80
C THR A 432 -22.71 20.13 -5.20
N ASP A 433 -22.21 20.82 -6.22
CA ASP A 433 -22.72 22.13 -6.66
C ASP A 433 -23.94 22.03 -7.58
N SER A 434 -24.31 20.83 -8.04
CA SER A 434 -25.47 20.63 -8.93
C SER A 434 -26.80 20.51 -8.18
N VAL A 435 -26.79 20.44 -6.84
CA VAL A 435 -27.99 20.56 -6.02
C VAL A 435 -28.11 22.00 -5.55
N SER A 436 -28.15 22.96 -6.49
CA SER A 436 -28.85 24.21 -6.18
C SER A 436 -30.31 23.80 -5.99
N PRO A 437 -30.89 23.96 -4.79
CA PRO A 437 -32.32 23.80 -4.65
C PRO A 437 -32.92 24.82 -5.62
N SER A 438 -33.63 24.37 -6.66
CA SER A 438 -34.52 25.23 -7.44
C SER A 438 -35.72 25.60 -6.56
N VAL A 439 -35.45 26.11 -5.36
CA VAL A 439 -36.41 26.69 -4.44
C VAL A 439 -36.67 28.08 -4.99
N GLY A 440 -37.74 28.20 -5.78
CA GLY A 440 -38.43 29.47 -5.96
C GLY A 440 -38.32 30.18 -7.32
N GLN A 441 -38.49 29.49 -8.45
CA GLN A 441 -38.96 30.17 -9.68
C GLN A 441 -40.14 29.44 -10.32
N SER A 442 -41.29 29.46 -9.64
CA SER A 442 -42.61 29.47 -10.26
C SER A 442 -43.67 29.96 -9.27
N LEU A 443 -43.60 31.23 -8.89
CA LEU A 443 -44.85 31.94 -8.60
C LEU A 443 -45.52 32.22 -9.96
N PRO A 444 -46.76 31.77 -10.19
CA PRO A 444 -47.50 32.14 -11.39
C PRO A 444 -47.67 33.66 -11.39
N ARG A 445 -47.17 34.35 -12.43
CA ARG A 445 -47.56 35.73 -12.70
C ARG A 445 -49.05 35.71 -12.99
N PHE A 446 -49.85 36.20 -12.03
CA PHE A 446 -51.22 36.59 -12.28
C PHE A 446 -51.24 37.60 -13.42
N VAL A 447 -51.88 37.21 -14.52
CA VAL A 447 -52.30 38.11 -15.59
C VAL A 447 -53.43 38.96 -15.00
N SER A 448 -53.13 40.17 -14.57
CA SER A 448 -54.15 41.20 -14.39
C SER A 448 -54.44 41.80 -15.77
N GLY A 449 -55.53 41.34 -16.38
CA GLY A 449 -56.20 42.11 -17.41
C GLY A 449 -56.71 43.42 -16.79
N GLN A 450 -56.30 44.54 -17.36
CA GLN A 450 -57.06 45.78 -17.26
C GLN A 450 -57.51 46.18 -18.65
N HIS A 451 -58.82 46.08 -18.84
CA HIS A 451 -59.59 46.88 -19.77
C HIS A 451 -59.44 48.36 -19.40
N HIS A 452 -58.95 49.19 -20.32
CA HIS A 452 -59.68 50.28 -20.97
C HIS A 452 -58.75 51.13 -21.83
#